data_AF-A0A0R1YXN8-F1
#
_entry.id   AF-A0A0R1YXN8-F1
#
_cell.length_a   1.000
_cell.length_b   1.000
_cell.length_c   1.000
_cell.angle_alpha   90.00
_cell.angle_beta   90.00
_cell.angle_gamma   90.00
#
_symmetry.space_group_name_H-M   'P 1'
#
loop_
_entity.id
_entity.type
_entity.pdbx_description
1 polymer ?
#
loop_
_entity_poly.entity_id
_entity_poly.type
_entity_poly.pdbx_seq_one_letter_code
_entity_poly.pdbx_strand_id
1 'polypeptide(L)'
;MILFDLTVLLLYNNVKKEVFTMATIQITLSDEEKRQVDELFKKLGMTTSGAIKVFLSQSIQNQGLPFTPHVRDHSHQQAIYPVIGKDGQLIIPNDAPEEVKDWVNNG
;
A
#
# COMPACT_ATOMS: atom_id res chain seq x y z
N MET A 1 -9.02 -15.39 58.86
CA MET A 1 -8.83 -14.01 58.35
C MET A 1 -7.52 -13.89 57.55
N ILE A 2 -7.23 -14.80 56.62
CA ILE A 2 -6.01 -14.75 55.76
C ILE A 2 -6.32 -15.25 54.32
N LEU A 3 -7.47 -15.89 54.09
CA LEU A 3 -7.82 -16.45 52.78
C LEU A 3 -8.27 -15.41 51.73
N PHE A 4 -8.55 -14.16 52.14
CA PHE A 4 -8.97 -13.09 51.22
C PHE A 4 -7.80 -12.45 50.45
N ASP A 5 -6.56 -12.64 50.89
CA ASP A 5 -5.42 -11.87 50.37
C ASP A 5 -4.89 -12.42 49.03
N LEU A 6 -4.79 -13.74 48.90
CA LEU A 6 -4.24 -14.35 47.68
C LEU A 6 -5.21 -14.27 46.49
N THR A 7 -6.52 -14.39 46.74
CA THR A 7 -7.54 -14.32 45.68
C THR A 7 -7.67 -12.90 45.14
N VAL A 8 -7.59 -11.89 46.01
CA VAL A 8 -7.58 -10.46 45.61
C VAL A 8 -6.29 -10.12 44.86
N LEU A 9 -5.14 -10.66 45.28
CA LEU A 9 -3.87 -10.49 44.57
C LEU A 9 -3.88 -11.14 43.16
N LEU A 10 -4.47 -12.33 43.02
CA LEU A 10 -4.60 -13.01 41.73
C LEU A 10 -5.58 -12.30 40.79
N LEU A 11 -6.70 -11.77 41.32
CA LEU A 11 -7.62 -10.91 40.57
C LEU A 11 -6.94 -9.61 40.13
N TYR A 12 -6.19 -8.96 41.02
CA TYR A 12 -5.43 -7.74 40.71
C TYR A 12 -4.39 -7.98 39.59
N ASN A 13 -3.67 -9.10 39.63
CA ASN A 13 -2.72 -9.47 38.60
C ASN A 13 -3.39 -9.82 37.25
N ASN A 14 -4.58 -10.43 37.26
CA ASN A 14 -5.33 -10.71 36.04
C ASN A 14 -5.95 -9.46 35.41
N VAL A 15 -6.46 -8.51 36.20
CA VAL A 15 -6.98 -7.23 35.70
C VAL A 15 -5.85 -6.39 35.08
N LYS A 16 -4.64 -6.44 35.65
CA LYS A 16 -3.46 -5.75 35.09
C LYS A 16 -2.91 -6.42 33.83
N LYS A 17 -3.35 -7.63 33.48
CA LYS A 17 -2.83 -8.39 32.33
C LYS A 17 -3.46 -7.99 30.98
N GLU A 18 -4.50 -7.15 31.01
CA GLU A 18 -4.97 -6.36 29.88
C GLU A 18 -4.02 -5.16 29.59
N VAL A 19 -2.72 -5.32 29.85
CA VAL A 19 -1.72 -4.41 29.30
C VAL A 19 -1.72 -4.65 27.80
N PHE A 20 -1.99 -3.60 27.01
CA PHE A 20 -1.71 -3.62 25.58
C PHE A 20 -0.26 -4.08 25.38
N THR A 21 -0.07 -5.33 24.98
CA THR A 21 1.24 -5.87 24.65
C THR A 21 1.74 -5.17 23.40
N MET A 22 2.64 -4.21 23.61
CA MET A 22 3.29 -3.48 22.54
C MET A 22 4.38 -4.36 21.93
N ALA A 23 4.32 -4.54 20.60
CA ALA A 23 5.37 -5.16 19.82
C ALA A 23 6.11 -4.08 18.99
N THR A 24 7.42 -4.23 18.87
CA THR A 24 8.28 -3.34 18.08
C THR A 24 8.77 -4.07 16.84
N ILE A 25 8.73 -3.40 15.69
CA ILE A 25 9.31 -3.88 14.44
C ILE A 25 10.51 -2.97 14.10
N GLN A 26 11.64 -3.57 13.79
CA GLN A 26 12.84 -2.88 13.30
C GLN A 26 12.95 -3.10 11.79
N ILE A 27 13.18 -2.02 11.04
CA ILE A 27 13.35 -2.05 9.58
C ILE A 27 14.65 -1.34 9.26
N THR A 28 15.48 -1.97 8.44
CA THR A 28 16.74 -1.39 7.95
C THR A 28 16.54 -0.89 6.53
N LEU A 29 17.01 0.33 6.27
CA LEU A 29 16.98 1.01 4.99
C LEU A 29 18.35 1.65 4.77
N SER A 30 18.75 1.85 3.52
CA SER A 30 19.83 2.77 3.21
C SER A 30 19.45 4.21 3.56
N ASP A 31 20.45 5.09 3.72
CA ASP A 31 20.20 6.50 4.04
C ASP A 31 19.35 7.20 2.97
N GLU A 32 19.57 6.85 1.70
CA GLU A 32 18.81 7.42 0.59
C GLU A 32 17.36 6.91 0.56
N GLU A 33 17.13 5.61 0.74
CA GLU A 33 15.76 5.07 0.82
C GLU A 33 14.99 5.71 1.99
N LYS A 34 15.64 5.85 3.15
CA LYS A 34 15.03 6.50 4.31
C LYS A 34 14.63 7.94 3.99
N ARG A 35 15.53 8.72 3.37
CA ARG A 35 15.26 10.11 2.98
C ARG A 35 14.09 10.20 2.01
N GLN A 36 14.08 9.38 0.96
CA GLN A 36 13.01 9.36 -0.04
C GLN A 36 11.65 9.01 0.56
N VAL A 37 11.60 7.97 1.40
CA VAL A 37 10.36 7.52 2.04
C VAL A 37 9.83 8.56 3.04
N ASP A 38 10.71 9.15 3.86
CA ASP A 38 10.32 10.19 4.82
C ASP A 38 9.79 11.43 4.09
N GLU A 39 10.44 11.88 3.00
CA GLU A 39 9.97 13.01 2.19
C GLU A 39 8.62 12.71 1.53
N LEU A 40 8.44 11.50 0.98
CA LEU A 40 7.19 11.07 0.34
C LEU A 40 6.03 11.11 1.33
N PHE A 41 6.17 10.44 2.48
CA PHE A 41 5.07 10.36 3.45
C PHE A 41 4.80 11.69 4.15
N LYS A 42 5.83 12.53 4.33
CA LYS A 42 5.63 13.89 4.83
C LYS A 42 4.77 14.74 3.89
N LYS A 43 4.94 14.61 2.57
CA LYS A 43 4.07 15.27 1.57
C LYS A 43 2.62 14.80 1.66
N LEU A 44 2.40 13.55 2.10
CA LEU A 44 1.09 12.96 2.34
C LEU A 44 0.53 13.27 3.75
N GLY A 45 1.24 14.07 4.56
CA GLY A 45 0.82 14.42 5.92
C GLY A 45 0.94 13.29 6.94
N MET A 46 1.81 12.30 6.70
CA MET A 46 2.01 11.15 7.59
C MET A 46 3.48 10.87 7.88
N THR A 47 3.75 10.08 8.93
CA THR A 47 5.09 9.55 9.19
C THR A 47 5.28 8.18 8.53
N THR A 48 6.54 7.80 8.29
CA THR A 48 6.89 6.46 7.79
C THR A 48 6.34 5.35 8.70
N SER A 49 6.45 5.52 10.03
CA SER A 49 5.86 4.57 10.98
C SER A 49 4.33 4.52 10.93
N GLY A 50 3.67 5.65 10.68
CA GLY A 50 2.23 5.72 10.45
C GLY A 50 1.82 4.96 9.19
N ALA A 51 2.55 5.18 8.08
CA ALA A 51 2.32 4.49 6.82
C ALA A 51 2.46 2.96 6.96
N ILE A 52 3.51 2.49 7.64
CA ILE A 52 3.73 1.05 7.90
C ILE A 52 2.59 0.46 8.74
N LYS A 53 2.11 1.18 9.77
CA LYS A 53 0.95 0.73 10.56
C LYS A 53 -0.30 0.57 9.71
N VAL A 54 -0.56 1.52 8.80
CA VAL A 54 -1.69 1.44 7.87
C VAL A 54 -1.53 0.24 6.94
N PHE A 55 -0.34 0.05 6.36
CA PHE A 55 -0.04 -1.12 5.52
C PHE A 55 -0.36 -2.43 6.25
N LEU A 56 0.16 -2.62 7.46
CA LEU A 56 -0.06 -3.84 8.24
C LEU A 56 -1.54 -4.02 8.63
N SER A 57 -2.22 -2.94 9.01
CA SER A 57 -3.65 -2.97 9.35
C SER A 57 -4.49 -3.42 8.16
N GLN A 58 -4.23 -2.87 6.97
CA GLN A 58 -4.91 -3.26 5.74
C GLN A 58 -4.60 -4.71 5.35
N SER A 59 -3.36 -5.17 5.53
CA SER A 59 -2.99 -6.56 5.25
C SER A 59 -3.74 -7.55 6.15
N ILE A 60 -3.88 -7.23 7.45
CA ILE A 60 -4.64 -8.04 8.40
C ILE A 60 -6.13 -8.05 8.03
N GLN A 61 -6.70 -6.87 7.74
CA GLN A 61 -8.11 -6.75 7.38
C GLN A 61 -8.45 -7.55 6.11
N ASN A 62 -7.56 -7.54 5.12
CA ASN A 62 -7.78 -8.19 3.82
C ASN A 62 -7.24 -9.62 3.76
N GLN A 63 -6.61 -10.12 4.83
CA GLN A 63 -5.92 -11.42 4.87
C GLN A 63 -4.97 -11.61 3.67
N GLY A 64 -4.25 -10.56 3.30
CA GLY A 64 -3.48 -10.50 2.07
C GLY A 64 -2.63 -9.24 1.97
N LEU A 65 -2.14 -8.92 0.78
CA LEU A 65 -1.42 -7.66 0.55
C LEU A 65 -2.43 -6.50 0.44
N PRO A 66 -2.07 -5.29 0.90
CA PRO A 66 -2.96 -4.14 0.89
C PRO A 66 -3.04 -3.46 -0.49
N PHE A 67 -2.40 -4.07 -1.49
CA PHE A 67 -2.47 -3.73 -2.90
C PHE A 67 -2.26 -5.02 -3.72
N THR A 68 -2.76 -5.02 -4.96
CA THR A 68 -2.49 -6.09 -5.92
C THR A 68 -1.04 -6.02 -6.38
N PRO A 69 -0.24 -7.08 -6.22
CA PRO A 69 1.11 -7.10 -6.76
C PRO A 69 1.08 -7.06 -8.28
N HIS A 70 1.88 -6.19 -8.87
CA HIS A 70 2.11 -6.15 -10.30
C HIS A 70 3.60 -6.36 -10.55
N VAL A 71 3.94 -7.34 -11.39
CA VAL A 71 5.26 -7.36 -12.01
C VAL A 71 5.28 -6.16 -12.95
N ARG A 72 6.18 -5.20 -12.73
CA ARG A 72 6.40 -4.14 -13.70
C ARG A 72 6.98 -4.79 -14.93
N ASP A 73 6.14 -5.06 -15.90
CA ASP A 73 6.61 -5.46 -17.20
C ASP A 73 6.93 -4.19 -17.97
N HIS A 74 8.23 -3.92 -18.14
CA HIS A 74 8.71 -2.81 -18.95
C HIS A 74 8.36 -2.98 -20.44
N SER A 75 7.75 -4.11 -20.85
CA SER A 75 7.33 -4.41 -22.22
C SER A 75 5.87 -4.11 -22.53
N HIS A 76 5.05 -3.69 -21.57
CA HIS A 76 3.68 -3.26 -21.86
C HIS A 76 3.66 -1.80 -22.33
N GLN A 77 4.02 -1.57 -23.60
CA GLN A 77 3.26 -0.57 -24.36
C GLN A 77 1.81 -1.04 -24.28
N GLN A 78 0.95 -0.28 -23.61
CA GLN A 78 -0.47 -0.60 -23.51
C GLN A 78 -0.98 -0.88 -24.94
N ALA A 79 -1.42 -2.11 -25.21
CA ALA A 79 -2.00 -2.42 -26.50
C ALA A 79 -3.23 -1.53 -26.67
N ILE A 80 -3.12 -0.56 -27.57
CA ILE A 80 -4.21 0.35 -27.87
C ILE A 80 -5.09 -0.34 -28.89
N TYR A 81 -6.29 -0.71 -28.46
CA TYR A 81 -7.31 -1.19 -29.36
C TYR A 81 -7.96 0.02 -30.03
N PRO A 82 -7.77 0.23 -31.34
CA PRO A 82 -8.49 1.30 -32.01
C PRO A 82 -9.98 0.97 -32.03
N VAL A 83 -10.82 1.98 -31.84
CA VAL A 83 -12.29 1.83 -31.85
C VAL A 83 -12.81 2.23 -33.23
N ILE A 84 -13.68 1.41 -33.81
CA ILE A 84 -14.39 1.77 -35.04
C ILE A 84 -15.64 2.59 -34.66
N GLY A 85 -15.66 3.85 -35.09
CA GLY A 85 -16.79 4.75 -34.95
C GLY A 85 -18.02 4.25 -35.71
N LYS A 86 -19.19 4.80 -35.36
CA LYS A 86 -20.47 4.39 -35.98
C LYS A 86 -20.55 4.73 -37.48
N ASP A 87 -19.72 5.66 -37.92
CA ASP A 87 -19.50 6.09 -39.31
C ASP A 87 -18.41 5.27 -40.02
N GLY A 88 -17.83 4.28 -39.34
CA GLY A 88 -16.72 3.47 -39.86
C GLY A 88 -15.34 4.14 -39.71
N GLN A 89 -15.25 5.30 -39.06
CA GLN A 89 -13.97 5.97 -38.86
C GLN A 89 -13.15 5.30 -37.75
N LEU A 90 -11.85 5.16 -37.96
CA LEU A 90 -10.91 4.72 -36.94
C LEU A 90 -10.72 5.84 -35.90
N ILE A 91 -11.08 5.59 -34.65
CA ILE A 91 -10.89 6.53 -33.54
C ILE A 91 -9.66 6.08 -32.73
N ILE A 92 -8.62 6.91 -32.76
CA ILE A 92 -7.41 6.73 -31.95
C ILE A 92 -7.61 7.44 -30.60
N PRO A 93 -7.47 6.74 -29.46
CA PRO A 93 -7.56 7.35 -28.14
C PRO A 93 -6.53 8.48 -27.94
N ASN A 94 -6.90 9.51 -27.18
CA ASN A 94 -6.04 10.69 -26.95
C ASN A 94 -4.76 10.35 -26.16
N ASP A 95 -4.84 9.31 -25.32
CA ASP A 95 -3.75 8.74 -24.54
C ASP A 95 -2.86 7.79 -25.36
N ALA A 96 -3.06 7.70 -26.68
CA ALA A 96 -2.21 6.90 -27.52
C ALA A 96 -0.76 7.40 -27.62
N PRO A 97 0.24 6.49 -27.63
CA PRO A 97 1.62 6.86 -27.94
C PRO A 97 1.71 7.61 -29.26
N GLU A 98 2.56 8.63 -29.30
CA GLU A 98 2.75 9.44 -30.51
C GLU A 98 3.22 8.60 -31.70
N GLU A 99 3.98 7.52 -31.47
CA GLU A 99 4.38 6.55 -32.50
C GLU A 99 3.18 5.91 -33.22
N VAL A 100 2.11 5.61 -32.48
CA VAL A 100 0.88 5.03 -33.03
C VAL A 100 0.09 6.09 -33.81
N LYS A 101 0.02 7.33 -33.29
CA LYS A 101 -0.63 8.45 -33.98
C LYS A 101 0.09 8.78 -35.30
N ASP A 102 1.42 8.75 -35.31
CA ASP A 102 2.24 9.02 -36.49
C ASP A 102 2.01 7.97 -37.59
N TRP A 103 2.06 6.67 -37.24
CA TRP A 103 1.80 5.59 -38.18
C TRP A 103 0.40 5.64 -38.82
N VAL A 104 -0.64 6.01 -38.06
CA VAL A 104 -2.01 6.12 -38.60
C VAL A 104 -2.17 7.29 -39.56
N ASN A 105 -1.50 8.41 -39.29
CA ASN A 105 -1.65 9.63 -40.10
C ASN A 105 -0.71 9.66 -41.31
N ASN A 106 0.43 8.97 -41.25
CA ASN A 106 1.51 9.06 -42.24
C ASN A 106 1.90 7.71 -42.88
N GLY A 107 1.16 6.64 -42.59
CA GLY A 107 1.35 5.28 -43.15
C GLY A 107 0.93 5.13 -44.61
#